data_AF-A0A392T358-F1
#
_entry.id   AF-A0A392T358-F1
#
_cell.length_a   1.000
_cell.length_b   1.000
_cell.length_c   1.000
_cell.angle_alpha   90.00
_cell.angle_beta   90.00
_cell.angle_gamma   90.00
#
_symmetry.space_group_name_H-M   'P 1'
#
loop_
_entity.id
_entity.type
_entity.pdbx_description
1 polymer ?
#
loop_
_entity_poly.entity_id
_entity_poly.type
_entity_poly.pdbx_seq_one_letter_code
_entity_poly.pdbx_strand_id
1 'polypeptide(L)'
;MEVAEAKLAEVTQERDALLVTVKGLEDTVCALEDKLKETKGRGVEEVITEEERAVDREGVYAGLIRAMLVSKIFELNDIMLETASSQFHNAIAQI
;
A
#
# COMPACT_ATOMS: atom_id res chain seq x y z
N MET A 1 45.91 -21.75 -35.46
CA MET A 1 46.26 -21.59 -34.03
C MET A 1 45.90 -20.18 -33.58
N GLU A 2 46.42 -19.16 -34.26
CA GLU A 2 46.17 -17.73 -34.00
C GLU A 2 44.69 -17.30 -33.88
N VAL A 3 43.82 -17.78 -34.78
CA VAL A 3 42.37 -17.45 -34.75
C VAL A 3 41.66 -18.01 -33.50
N ALA A 4 42.09 -19.16 -33.00
CA ALA A 4 41.50 -19.76 -31.80
C ALA A 4 41.97 -19.03 -30.54
N GLU A 5 43.23 -18.58 -30.50
CA GLU A 5 43.78 -17.78 -29.41
C GLU A 5 43.11 -16.40 -29.33
N ALA A 6 42.87 -15.75 -30.48
CA ALA A 6 42.13 -14.49 -30.52
C ALA A 6 40.69 -14.62 -30.00
N LYS A 7 39.97 -15.67 -30.42
CA LYS A 7 38.61 -15.95 -29.92
C LYS A 7 38.58 -16.27 -28.43
N LEU A 8 39.60 -16.96 -27.93
CA LEU A 8 39.71 -17.27 -26.50
C LEU A 8 39.92 -15.98 -25.68
N ALA A 9 40.73 -15.05 -26.17
CA ALA A 9 40.95 -13.75 -25.53
C ALA A 9 39.66 -12.92 -25.49
N GLU A 10 38.92 -12.87 -26.60
CA GLU A 10 37.63 -12.16 -26.70
C GLU A 10 36.60 -12.71 -25.71
N VAL A 11 36.37 -14.03 -25.71
CA VAL A 11 35.42 -14.68 -24.78
C VAL A 11 35.83 -14.50 -23.32
N THR A 12 37.14 -14.49 -23.04
CA THR A 12 37.65 -14.23 -21.68
C THR A 12 37.33 -12.81 -21.24
N GLN A 13 37.53 -11.82 -22.12
CA GLN A 13 37.21 -10.42 -21.85
C GLN A 13 35.72 -10.20 -21.64
N GLU A 14 34.87 -10.79 -22.50
CA GLU A 14 33.41 -10.71 -22.38
C GLU A 14 32.92 -11.33 -21.07
N ARG A 15 33.44 -12.50 -20.70
CA ARG A 15 33.13 -13.16 -19.43
C ARG A 15 33.48 -12.24 -18.25
N ASP A 16 34.66 -11.64 -18.25
CA ASP A 16 35.12 -10.81 -17.14
C ASP A 16 34.27 -9.52 -17.02
N ALA A 17 33.90 -8.92 -18.16
CA ALA A 17 32.97 -7.79 -18.18
C ALA A 17 31.59 -8.18 -17.63
N LEU A 18 31.04 -9.33 -18.05
CA LEU A 18 29.78 -9.83 -17.54
C LEU A 18 29.84 -10.09 -16.03
N LEU A 19 30.94 -10.65 -15.53
CA LEU A 19 31.11 -10.93 -14.10
C LEU A 19 31.05 -9.65 -13.25
N VAL A 20 31.64 -8.55 -13.74
CA VAL A 20 31.53 -7.23 -13.10
C VAL A 20 30.08 -6.73 -13.09
N THR A 21 29.36 -6.88 -14.21
CA THR A 21 27.96 -6.44 -14.30
C THR A 21 27.04 -7.23 -13.38
N VAL A 22 27.21 -8.56 -13.31
CA VAL A 22 26.42 -9.45 -12.43
C VAL A 22 26.61 -9.03 -10.98
N LYS A 23 27.86 -8.80 -10.56
CA LYS A 23 28.15 -8.37 -9.19
C LYS A 23 27.51 -7.01 -8.86
N GLY A 24 27.56 -6.05 -9.77
CA GLY A 24 26.88 -4.76 -9.58
C GLY A 24 25.36 -4.87 -9.51
N LEU A 25 24.77 -5.81 -10.27
CA LEU A 25 23.34 -6.11 -10.18
C LEU A 25 22.98 -6.78 -8.85
N GLU A 26 23.78 -7.73 -8.38
CA GLU A 26 23.60 -8.38 -7.07
C GLU A 26 23.62 -7.34 -5.93
N ASP A 27 24.58 -6.42 -5.95
CA ASP A 27 24.67 -5.32 -4.97
C ASP A 27 23.43 -4.42 -5.03
N THR A 28 22.94 -4.12 -6.24
CA THR A 28 21.74 -3.30 -6.44
C THR A 28 20.48 -4.01 -5.93
N VAL A 29 20.35 -5.30 -6.18
CA VAL A 29 19.24 -6.13 -5.70
C VAL A 29 19.22 -6.15 -4.17
N CYS A 30 20.37 -6.41 -3.53
CA CYS A 30 20.48 -6.35 -2.07
C CYS A 30 20.03 -5.00 -1.51
N ALA A 31 20.50 -3.89 -2.09
CA ALA A 31 20.09 -2.55 -1.66
C ALA A 31 18.58 -2.29 -1.84
N LEU A 32 17.99 -2.78 -2.93
CA LEU A 32 16.55 -2.67 -3.18
C LEU A 32 15.73 -3.52 -2.21
N GLU A 33 16.18 -4.72 -1.88
CA GLU A 33 15.53 -5.58 -0.88
C GLU A 33 15.54 -4.94 0.51
N ASP A 34 16.64 -4.31 0.92
CA ASP A 34 16.72 -3.62 2.20
C ASP A 34 15.83 -2.39 2.25
N LYS A 35 15.76 -1.60 1.17
CA LYS A 35 14.78 -0.50 1.04
C LYS A 35 13.35 -1.00 1.05
N LEU A 36 13.07 -2.16 0.46
CA LEU A 36 11.75 -2.77 0.50
C LEU A 36 11.39 -3.22 1.92
N LYS A 37 12.34 -3.78 2.69
CA LYS A 37 12.12 -4.12 4.11
C LYS A 37 11.90 -2.88 4.95
N GLU A 38 12.66 -1.80 4.74
CA GLU A 38 12.49 -0.53 5.45
C GLU A 38 11.10 0.09 5.15
N THR A 39 10.69 0.08 3.89
CA THR A 39 9.37 0.61 3.47
C THR A 39 8.22 -0.30 3.88
N LYS A 40 8.40 -1.63 3.97
CA LYS A 40 7.41 -2.56 4.54
C LYS A 40 7.28 -2.47 6.06
N GLY A 41 8.38 -2.21 6.79
CA GLY A 41 8.33 -1.91 8.22
C GLY A 41 7.66 -0.55 8.51
N ARG A 42 7.71 0.34 7.52
CA ARG A 42 6.93 1.58 7.43
C ARG A 42 5.65 1.39 6.60
N GLY A 43 5.20 0.13 6.53
CA GLY A 43 4.27 -0.36 5.53
C GLY A 43 2.93 0.32 5.61
N VAL A 44 2.30 0.36 4.44
CA VAL A 44 0.90 0.67 4.11
C VAL A 44 -0.07 -0.32 4.80
N GLU A 45 0.22 -0.75 6.02
CA GLU A 45 -0.86 -0.92 6.97
C GLU A 45 -1.15 0.52 7.38
N GLU A 46 -2.12 1.12 6.69
CA GLU A 46 -2.74 2.39 7.08
C GLU A 46 -2.69 2.41 8.60
N VAL A 47 -1.79 3.25 9.14
CA VAL A 47 -1.51 3.27 10.57
C VAL A 47 -2.84 3.63 11.18
N ILE A 48 -3.61 2.61 11.57
CA ILE A 48 -4.89 2.81 12.22
C ILE A 48 -4.47 3.49 13.50
N THR A 49 -4.67 4.80 13.49
CA THR A 49 -4.24 5.67 14.57
C THR A 49 -4.92 5.19 15.84
N GLU A 50 -4.32 5.49 16.99
CA GLU A 50 -4.98 5.13 18.25
C GLU A 50 -6.36 5.79 18.33
N GLU A 51 -6.51 6.96 17.71
CA GLU A 51 -7.78 7.65 17.51
C GLU A 51 -8.77 6.83 16.66
N GLU A 52 -8.35 6.28 15.51
CA GLU A 52 -9.19 5.40 14.67
C GLU A 52 -9.58 4.12 15.40
N ARG A 53 -8.67 3.51 16.17
CA ARG A 53 -8.97 2.34 17.01
C ARG A 53 -9.94 2.67 18.14
N ALA A 54 -9.86 3.87 18.70
CA ALA A 54 -10.73 4.30 19.78
C ALA A 54 -12.18 4.49 19.31
N VAL A 55 -12.37 4.98 18.07
CA VAL A 55 -13.70 5.18 17.46
C VAL A 55 -14.27 3.92 16.80
N ASP A 56 -13.42 3.01 16.31
CA ASP A 56 -13.80 1.74 15.71
C ASP A 56 -13.25 0.54 16.50
N ARG A 57 -13.69 0.39 17.76
CA ARG A 57 -13.20 -0.68 18.64
C ARG A 57 -13.48 -2.09 18.14
N GLU A 58 -14.56 -2.25 17.39
CA GLU A 58 -14.97 -3.53 16.81
C GLU A 58 -14.29 -3.80 15.46
N GLY A 59 -13.56 -2.82 14.90
CA GLY A 59 -12.88 -2.94 13.63
C GLY A 59 -13.84 -3.09 12.45
N VAL A 60 -15.06 -2.56 12.56
CA VAL A 60 -16.11 -2.66 11.53
C VAL A 60 -15.70 -1.97 10.24
N TYR A 61 -14.91 -0.90 10.36
CA TYR A 61 -14.40 -0.11 9.26
C TYR A 61 -12.95 -0.43 8.91
N ALA A 62 -12.29 -1.30 9.70
CA ALA A 62 -10.93 -1.75 9.43
C ALA A 62 -10.86 -2.46 8.06
N GLY A 63 -10.02 -1.93 7.17
CA GLY A 63 -9.84 -2.47 5.82
C GLY A 63 -10.89 -2.04 4.79
N LEU A 64 -11.86 -1.19 5.16
CA LEU A 64 -12.70 -0.54 4.16
C LEU A 64 -11.87 0.45 3.35
N ILE A 65 -12.06 0.43 2.03
CA ILE A 65 -11.51 1.50 1.20
C ILE A 65 -12.22 2.82 1.51
N ARG A 66 -11.52 3.95 1.36
CA ARG A 66 -12.07 5.29 1.63
C ARG A 66 -13.43 5.56 0.97
N ALA A 67 -13.63 5.08 -0.26
CA ALA A 67 -14.91 5.26 -0.97
C ALA A 67 -16.08 4.56 -0.26
N MET A 68 -15.85 3.39 0.32
CA MET A 68 -16.87 2.66 1.09
C MET A 68 -17.17 3.36 2.41
N LEU A 69 -16.15 3.86 3.10
CA LEU A 69 -16.34 4.64 4.34
C LEU A 69 -17.17 5.91 4.07
N VAL A 70 -16.86 6.63 2.99
CA VAL A 70 -17.61 7.82 2.56
C VAL A 70 -19.07 7.45 2.23
N SER A 71 -19.30 6.37 1.48
CA SER A 71 -20.66 5.88 1.20
C SER A 71 -21.43 5.62 2.50
N LYS A 72 -20.77 5.00 3.49
CA LYS A 72 -21.42 4.68 4.77
C LYS A 72 -21.77 5.92 5.60
N ILE A 73 -20.92 6.95 5.56
CA ILE A 73 -21.18 8.24 6.19
C ILE A 73 -22.44 8.89 5.59
N PHE A 74 -22.57 8.88 4.26
CA PHE A 74 -23.77 9.42 3.60
C PHE A 74 -25.04 8.65 3.97
N GLU A 75 -25.00 7.31 3.95
CA GLU A 75 -26.14 6.48 4.39
C GLU A 75 -26.60 6.83 5.80
N LEU A 76 -25.66 6.95 6.75
CA LEU A 76 -25.98 7.29 8.14
C LEU A 76 -26.57 8.70 8.25
N ASN A 77 -26.03 9.66 7.50
CA ASN A 77 -26.52 11.03 7.51
C ASN A 77 -27.95 11.14 6.97
N ASP A 78 -28.26 10.41 5.90
CA ASP A 78 -29.61 10.37 5.31
C ASP A 78 -30.62 9.78 6.31
N ILE A 79 -30.28 8.66 6.97
CA ILE A 79 -31.11 8.04 8.00
C ILE A 79 -31.35 9.02 9.17
N MET A 80 -30.31 9.71 9.62
CA MET A 80 -30.43 10.68 10.71
C MET A 80 -31.33 11.85 10.32
N LEU A 81 -31.22 12.35 9.09
CA LEU A 81 -32.04 13.44 8.57
C LEU A 81 -33.52 13.03 8.47
N GLU A 82 -33.80 11.85 7.91
CA GLU A 82 -35.16 11.31 7.82
C GLU A 82 -35.78 11.12 9.21
N THR A 83 -35.00 10.61 10.16
CA THR A 83 -35.43 10.41 11.55
C THR A 83 -35.76 11.74 12.21
N ALA A 84 -34.89 12.74 12.10
CA ALA A 84 -35.11 14.06 12.68
C ALA A 84 -36.33 14.77 12.06
N SER A 85 -36.48 14.68 10.74
CA SER A 85 -37.66 15.20 10.03
C SER A 85 -38.95 14.53 10.52
N SER A 86 -38.95 13.21 10.64
CA SER A 86 -40.10 12.45 11.13
C SER A 86 -40.46 12.83 12.57
N GLN A 87 -39.45 12.96 13.44
CA GLN A 87 -39.65 13.40 14.83
C GLN A 87 -40.25 14.81 14.90
N PHE A 88 -39.79 15.73 14.06
CA PHE A 88 -40.32 17.09 13.99
C PHE A 88 -41.80 17.09 13.57
N HIS A 89 -42.16 16.38 12.50
CA HIS A 89 -43.55 16.28 12.04
C HIS A 89 -44.45 15.63 13.10
N ASN A 90 -43.96 14.58 13.77
CA ASN A 90 -44.70 13.93 14.84
C ASN A 90 -44.92 14.84 16.05
N ALA A 91 -43.94 15.68 16.39
CA ALA A 91 -44.07 16.66 17.47
C ALA A 91 -45.06 17.77 17.10
N ILE A 92 -45.05 18.26 15.85
CA ILE A 92 -46.05 19.21 15.35
C ILE A 92 -47.45 18.62 15.44
N ALA A 93 -47.64 17.36 15.06
CA ALA A 93 -48.95 16.71 15.07
C ALA A 93 -49.55 16.53 16.48
N GLN A 94 -48.75 16.69 17.54
CA GLN A 94 -49.16 16.56 18.94
C GLN A 94 -49.50 17.91 19.61
N ILE A 95 -49.33 19.03 18.89
CA ILE A 95 -49.69 20.38 19.34
C ILE A 95 -51.04 20.76 18.72
#